data_AF-A0A4S8KIE3-F1
#
_entry.id   AF-A0A4S8KIE3-F1
#
_cell.length_a   1.000
_cell.length_b   1.000
_cell.length_c   1.000
_cell.angle_alpha   90.00
_cell.angle_beta   90.00
_cell.angle_gamma   90.00
#
_symmetry.space_group_name_H-M   'P 1'
#
loop_
_entity.id
_entity.type
_entity.pdbx_description
1 polymer ?
#
loop_
_entity_poly.entity_id
_entity_poly.type
_entity_poly.pdbx_seq_one_letter_code
_entity_poly.pdbx_strand_id
1 'polypeptide(L)'
;MSTDLWQYELTEEDVMLFDSGQQLPTPEGHWVYTPIRIIESDSPRENRLDWAHKLGSPYRRWFMRPMSLKEFLLAATLQKSQSLTELLRAFYRQLGPDARTAYRVCRDHLDYMTYIEEVKRKIKKISSDQLRTAFYSAAGLDYDAAITHSIILVTAGPRRSQYRTGFVSRYMYELVSTRYSSDQRGRIIDLFSMSHQDASTRASAGYLFEDLMHQILEKGASLEMRIMSDTKTGKGKNVIFRPDFDKPTESLVLAPSVTAQIYSHDEEVLRPGLYCKASVSDAAGLDSYYWDQAKGIIWLFQFTVSQNYDAKVEGTKWIMDRAEKQATNAKINYVVLSPS
;
A
#
# COMPACT_ATOMS: atom_id res chain seq x y z
N MET A 1 18.18 27.58 -42.71
CA MET A 1 17.70 26.93 -41.48
C MET A 1 16.19 27.04 -41.52
N SER A 2 15.50 25.92 -41.73
CA SER A 2 14.04 25.87 -41.89
C SER A 2 13.39 25.86 -40.51
N THR A 3 12.95 27.02 -40.05
CA THR A 3 11.85 27.13 -39.09
C THR A 3 10.54 26.80 -39.82
N ASP A 4 9.57 26.25 -39.10
CA ASP A 4 8.16 26.08 -39.51
C ASP A 4 7.77 24.75 -40.19
N LEU A 5 7.87 23.65 -39.44
CA LEU A 5 7.15 22.39 -39.73
C LEU A 5 5.96 22.12 -38.79
N TRP A 6 5.53 23.10 -37.98
CA TRP A 6 4.44 22.94 -37.01
C TRP A 6 3.10 23.56 -37.44
N GLN A 7 2.89 23.81 -38.73
CA GLN A 7 1.59 24.27 -39.27
C GLN A 7 0.58 23.12 -39.44
N TYR A 8 0.37 22.33 -38.39
CA TYR A 8 -0.87 21.57 -38.30
C TYR A 8 -1.88 22.44 -37.56
N GLU A 9 -3.00 22.76 -38.22
CA GLU A 9 -4.16 23.35 -37.53
C GLU A 9 -4.68 22.31 -36.55
N LEU A 10 -4.36 22.49 -35.27
CA LEU A 10 -4.83 21.61 -34.22
C LEU A 10 -6.31 21.86 -33.97
N THR A 11 -7.04 20.77 -33.80
CA THR A 11 -8.49 20.71 -33.65
C THR A 11 -8.88 20.24 -32.25
N GLU A 12 -10.18 20.29 -31.92
CA GLU A 12 -10.73 19.75 -30.66
C GLU A 12 -10.58 18.21 -30.53
N GLU A 13 -10.25 17.53 -31.63
CA GLU A 13 -9.98 16.10 -31.65
C GLU A 13 -8.53 15.79 -31.25
N ASP A 14 -7.63 16.78 -31.34
CA ASP A 14 -6.22 16.62 -31.00
C ASP A 14 -5.99 16.63 -29.48
N VAL A 15 -5.02 15.81 -29.06
CA VAL A 15 -4.64 15.63 -27.67
C VAL A 15 -3.17 15.95 -27.49
N MET A 16 -2.88 16.88 -26.58
CA MET A 16 -1.52 17.17 -26.15
C MET A 16 -1.22 16.45 -24.84
N LEU A 17 -0.17 15.63 -24.83
CA LEU A 17 0.37 15.06 -23.59
C LEU A 17 1.44 16.00 -23.03
N PHE A 18 1.26 16.42 -21.79
CA PHE A 18 2.17 17.33 -21.11
C PHE A 18 2.64 16.69 -19.80
N ASP A 19 3.95 16.45 -19.64
CA ASP A 19 4.53 16.04 -18.36
C ASP A 19 5.11 17.27 -17.66
N SER A 20 4.40 17.76 -16.66
CA SER A 20 4.85 18.94 -15.92
C SER A 20 5.96 18.57 -14.94
N GLY A 21 6.97 19.45 -14.88
CA GLY A 21 8.19 19.24 -14.11
C GLY A 21 8.84 20.55 -13.68
N GLN A 22 9.89 20.50 -12.85
CA GLN A 22 10.54 21.70 -12.31
C GLN A 22 10.97 22.71 -13.38
N GLN A 23 11.40 22.21 -14.54
CA GLN A 23 11.88 23.05 -15.63
C GLN A 23 10.74 23.55 -16.54
N LEU A 24 9.60 22.85 -16.56
CA LEU A 24 8.46 23.15 -17.40
C LEU A 24 7.17 22.93 -16.59
N PRO A 25 6.80 23.88 -15.70
CA PRO A 25 5.66 23.75 -14.81
C PRO A 25 4.31 23.97 -15.50
N THR A 26 4.31 24.54 -16.71
CA THR A 26 3.11 24.91 -17.46
C THR A 26 3.36 24.72 -18.96
N PRO A 27 2.33 24.40 -19.77
CA PRO A 27 2.46 24.45 -21.23
C PRO A 27 2.91 25.84 -21.68
N GLU A 28 3.76 25.94 -22.70
CA GLU A 28 4.28 27.24 -23.15
C GLU A 28 3.18 28.09 -23.83
N GLY A 29 3.17 29.40 -23.57
CA GLY A 29 2.50 30.42 -24.39
C GLY A 29 1.09 30.11 -24.90
N HIS A 30 0.94 30.09 -26.24
CA HIS A 30 -0.34 30.02 -26.96
C HIS A 30 -1.07 28.68 -26.82
N TRP A 31 -0.35 27.60 -26.44
CA TRP A 31 -0.89 26.25 -26.29
C TRP A 31 -2.02 26.17 -25.26
N VAL A 32 -1.98 27.04 -24.24
CA VAL A 32 -3.02 27.16 -23.20
C VAL A 32 -4.34 27.73 -23.75
N TYR A 33 -4.28 28.44 -24.89
CA TYR A 33 -5.44 29.09 -25.53
C TYR A 33 -5.87 28.37 -26.83
N THR A 34 -5.17 27.32 -27.24
CA THR A 34 -5.54 26.49 -28.39
C THR A 34 -6.73 25.60 -28.01
N PRO A 35 -7.72 25.38 -28.89
CA PRO A 35 -8.87 24.50 -28.62
C PRO A 35 -8.50 23.01 -28.65
N ILE A 36 -7.41 22.61 -27.97
CA ILE A 36 -6.93 21.23 -27.88
C ILE A 36 -7.18 20.66 -26.49
N ARG A 37 -7.30 19.34 -26.41
CA ARG A 37 -7.39 18.66 -25.11
C ARG A 37 -5.98 18.46 -24.55
N ILE A 38 -5.64 19.18 -23.48
CA ILE A 38 -4.38 18.98 -22.76
C ILE A 38 -4.59 17.90 -21.70
N ILE A 39 -3.81 16.83 -21.79
CA ILE A 39 -3.69 15.81 -20.73
C ILE A 39 -2.36 16.06 -20.04
N GLU A 40 -2.44 16.61 -18.84
CA GLU A 40 -1.28 16.82 -17.99
C GLU A 40 -1.05 15.63 -17.05
N SER A 41 0.20 15.20 -16.98
CA SER A 41 0.73 14.32 -15.95
C SER A 41 1.60 15.17 -15.02
N ASP A 42 1.24 15.24 -13.74
CA ASP A 42 2.04 15.95 -12.75
C ASP A 42 1.98 15.26 -11.38
N SER A 43 2.99 15.56 -10.57
CA SER A 43 2.92 15.43 -9.13
C SER A 43 1.76 16.24 -8.55
N PRO A 44 1.14 15.78 -7.45
CA PRO A 44 -0.03 16.41 -6.86
C PRO A 44 0.27 17.72 -6.11
N ARG A 45 1.38 18.40 -6.40
CA ARG A 45 1.73 19.67 -5.76
C ARG A 45 0.76 20.76 -6.21
N GLU A 46 0.49 21.75 -5.38
CA GLU A 46 -0.51 22.77 -5.73
C GLU A 46 0.01 23.69 -6.84
N ASN A 47 1.26 24.15 -6.69
CA ASN A 47 1.94 25.05 -7.64
C ASN A 47 2.12 24.50 -9.06
N ARG A 48 1.87 23.21 -9.23
CA ARG A 48 1.96 22.43 -10.46
C ARG A 48 0.70 22.52 -11.30
N LEU A 49 -0.45 22.72 -10.65
CA LEU A 49 -1.75 22.83 -11.30
C LEU A 49 -2.22 24.30 -11.41
N ASP A 50 -1.42 25.26 -10.94
CA ASP A 50 -1.73 26.69 -10.93
C ASP A 50 -2.19 27.24 -12.28
N TRP A 51 -1.67 26.71 -13.39
CA TRP A 51 -2.07 27.18 -14.72
C TRP A 51 -3.46 26.69 -15.11
N ALA A 52 -3.85 25.48 -14.70
CA ALA A 52 -5.19 24.96 -14.92
C ALA A 52 -6.25 25.79 -14.18
N HIS A 53 -5.91 26.39 -13.04
CA HIS A 53 -6.76 27.33 -12.32
C HIS A 53 -6.97 28.66 -13.05
N LYS A 54 -6.07 29.03 -13.97
CA LYS A 54 -6.20 30.24 -14.79
C LYS A 54 -7.10 30.02 -16.01
N LEU A 55 -7.42 28.77 -16.35
CA LEU A 55 -8.41 28.47 -17.37
C LEU A 55 -9.79 28.81 -16.82
N GLY A 56 -10.51 29.74 -17.46
CA GLY A 56 -11.87 30.15 -17.05
C GLY A 56 -12.95 29.07 -17.15
N SER A 57 -12.56 27.80 -17.36
CA SER A 57 -13.43 26.63 -17.48
C SER A 57 -13.08 25.60 -16.40
N PRO A 58 -14.07 24.82 -15.91
CA PRO A 58 -13.82 23.77 -14.93
C PRO A 58 -12.94 22.67 -15.52
N TYR A 59 -11.72 22.50 -15.00
CA TYR A 59 -10.86 21.38 -15.36
C TYR A 59 -11.30 20.10 -14.62
N ARG A 60 -11.16 18.95 -15.26
CA ARG A 60 -11.46 17.64 -14.65
C ARG A 60 -10.17 17.00 -14.16
N ARG A 61 -10.07 16.76 -12.86
CA ARG A 61 -8.95 16.02 -12.27
C ARG A 61 -9.26 14.53 -12.27
N TRP A 62 -8.32 13.74 -12.80
CA TRP A 62 -8.35 12.29 -12.69
C TRP A 62 -7.07 11.77 -12.05
N PHE A 63 -7.24 10.85 -11.11
CA PHE A 63 -6.15 10.14 -10.49
C PHE A 63 -5.89 8.85 -11.25
N MET A 64 -4.62 8.55 -11.44
CA MET A 64 -4.16 7.35 -12.11
C MET A 64 -3.95 6.24 -11.08
N ARG A 65 -4.14 4.99 -11.51
CA ARG A 65 -3.56 3.87 -10.75
C ARG A 65 -2.05 3.88 -10.95
N PRO A 66 -1.25 3.50 -9.95
CA PRO A 66 0.17 3.31 -10.16
C PRO A 66 0.41 2.30 -11.26
N MET A 67 1.49 2.48 -12.01
CA MET A 67 1.96 1.47 -12.94
C MET A 67 2.18 0.16 -12.19
N SER A 68 1.68 -0.94 -12.75
CA SER A 68 2.07 -2.27 -12.30
C SER A 68 3.56 -2.48 -12.46
N LEU A 69 4.15 -3.41 -11.71
CA LEU A 69 5.57 -3.75 -11.86
C LEU A 69 5.91 -4.13 -13.32
N LYS A 70 4.99 -4.78 -14.04
CA LYS A 70 5.19 -5.14 -15.46
C LYS A 70 5.28 -3.90 -16.34
N GLU A 71 4.35 -2.96 -16.20
CA GLU A 71 4.35 -1.68 -16.94
C GLU A 71 5.58 -0.85 -16.57
N PHE A 72 5.95 -0.82 -15.28
CA PHE A 72 7.12 -0.11 -14.77
C PHE A 72 8.43 -0.65 -15.36
N LEU A 73 8.59 -1.97 -15.46
CA LEU A 73 9.77 -2.57 -16.08
C LEU A 73 9.78 -2.38 -17.60
N LEU A 74 8.60 -2.43 -18.25
CA LEU A 74 8.49 -2.18 -19.68
C LEU A 74 8.84 -0.71 -20.01
N ALA A 75 8.31 0.25 -19.25
CA ALA A 75 8.62 1.67 -19.46
C ALA A 75 10.10 1.99 -19.21
N ALA A 76 10.80 1.19 -18.40
CA ALA A 76 12.25 1.31 -18.20
C ALA A 76 13.04 0.99 -19.48
N THR A 77 12.56 0.07 -20.33
CA THR A 77 13.26 -0.27 -21.58
C THR A 77 13.19 0.82 -22.64
N LEU A 78 12.26 1.77 -22.47
CA LEU A 78 12.08 2.94 -23.33
C LEU A 78 12.95 4.12 -22.90
N GLN A 79 13.63 4.03 -21.75
CA GLN A 79 14.49 5.10 -21.25
C GLN A 79 15.80 5.14 -22.02
N LYS A 80 16.31 6.36 -22.25
CA LYS A 80 17.61 6.58 -22.92
C LYS A 80 18.77 5.92 -22.18
N SER A 81 18.70 5.87 -20.85
CA SER A 81 19.70 5.24 -19.99
C SER A 81 19.15 3.93 -19.47
N GLN A 82 19.94 2.86 -19.61
CA GLN A 82 19.54 1.54 -19.15
C GLN A 82 19.66 1.45 -17.63
N SER A 83 18.56 1.08 -16.97
CA SER A 83 18.53 0.79 -15.53
C SER A 83 18.70 -0.71 -15.28
N LEU A 84 19.28 -1.05 -14.12
CA LEU A 84 19.43 -2.42 -13.66
C LEU A 84 18.07 -2.97 -13.21
N THR A 85 17.63 -4.08 -13.81
CA THR A 85 16.27 -4.62 -13.62
C THR A 85 16.04 -5.10 -12.18
N GLU A 86 17.05 -5.68 -11.56
CA GLU A 86 17.06 -6.10 -10.16
C GLU A 86 16.88 -4.92 -9.21
N LEU A 87 17.53 -3.78 -9.49
CA LEU A 87 17.38 -2.56 -8.71
C LEU A 87 16.00 -1.94 -8.90
N LEU A 88 15.47 -1.94 -10.12
CA LEU A 88 14.09 -1.47 -10.37
C LEU A 88 13.06 -2.29 -9.60
N ARG A 89 13.22 -3.62 -9.53
CA ARG A 89 12.35 -4.49 -8.73
C ARG A 89 12.47 -4.19 -7.24
N ALA A 90 13.68 -4.00 -6.74
CA ALA A 90 13.92 -3.63 -5.34
C ALA A 90 13.31 -2.26 -5.02
N PHE A 91 13.57 -1.26 -5.86
CA PHE A 91 13.01 0.09 -5.77
C PHE A 91 11.48 0.04 -5.77
N TYR A 92 10.87 -0.65 -6.73
CA TYR A 92 9.41 -0.74 -6.81
C TYR A 92 8.80 -1.33 -5.54
N ARG A 93 9.41 -2.36 -4.96
CA ARG A 93 8.91 -2.99 -3.71
C ARG A 93 9.11 -2.09 -2.49
N GLN A 94 10.25 -1.40 -2.41
CA GLN A 94 10.64 -0.64 -1.22
C GLN A 94 10.16 0.81 -1.23
N LEU A 95 10.22 1.46 -2.38
CA LEU A 95 9.96 2.89 -2.58
C LEU A 95 8.76 3.14 -3.50
N GLY A 96 8.17 2.07 -4.05
CA GLY A 96 6.97 2.12 -4.87
C GLY A 96 7.18 2.56 -6.31
N PRO A 97 6.08 2.90 -6.99
CA PRO A 97 6.02 3.09 -8.44
C PRO A 97 6.46 4.49 -8.91
N ASP A 98 7.48 5.11 -8.28
CA ASP A 98 8.06 6.37 -8.74
C ASP A 98 9.08 6.12 -9.87
N ALA A 99 8.57 6.08 -11.10
CA ALA A 99 9.38 5.81 -12.28
C ALA A 99 10.45 6.88 -12.54
N ARG A 100 10.11 8.16 -12.31
CA ARG A 100 11.02 9.28 -12.57
C ARG A 100 12.27 9.18 -11.71
N THR A 101 12.10 8.88 -10.42
CA THR A 101 13.23 8.67 -9.53
C THR A 101 13.94 7.35 -9.82
N ALA A 102 13.20 6.25 -9.99
CA ALA A 102 13.80 4.93 -10.19
C ALA A 102 14.70 4.88 -11.42
N TYR A 103 14.25 5.38 -12.57
CA TYR A 103 15.05 5.36 -13.81
C TYR A 103 16.28 6.26 -13.76
N ARG A 104 16.30 7.21 -12.81
CA ARG A 104 17.47 8.03 -12.52
C ARG A 104 18.46 7.29 -11.63
N VAL A 105 18.01 6.69 -10.53
CA VAL A 105 18.91 6.18 -9.47
C VAL A 105 19.22 4.69 -9.57
N CYS A 106 18.43 3.90 -10.29
CA CYS A 106 18.65 2.46 -10.48
C CYS A 106 19.57 2.16 -11.66
N ARG A 107 20.46 3.08 -12.04
CA ARG A 107 21.44 2.90 -13.12
C ARG A 107 22.64 2.07 -12.66
N ASP A 108 22.99 2.21 -11.39
CA ASP A 108 24.02 1.44 -10.73
C ASP A 108 23.71 1.32 -9.23
N HIS A 109 24.47 0.47 -8.53
CA HIS A 109 24.27 0.20 -7.13
C HIS A 109 24.61 1.37 -6.21
N LEU A 110 25.57 2.23 -6.58
CA LEU A 110 26.03 3.33 -5.73
C LEU A 110 24.94 4.40 -5.66
N ASP A 111 24.42 4.84 -6.81
CA ASP A 111 23.35 5.83 -6.88
C ASP A 111 22.08 5.36 -6.14
N TYR A 112 21.72 4.09 -6.31
CA TYR A 112 20.59 3.48 -5.61
C TYR A 112 20.77 3.50 -4.09
N MET A 113 21.94 3.07 -3.60
CA MET A 113 22.24 3.06 -2.16
C MET A 113 22.31 4.46 -1.57
N THR A 114 22.91 5.42 -2.28
CA THR A 114 22.95 6.82 -1.88
C THR A 114 21.54 7.40 -1.76
N TYR A 115 20.65 7.10 -2.71
CA TYR A 115 19.25 7.54 -2.65
C TYR A 115 18.51 6.94 -1.44
N ILE A 116 18.66 5.64 -1.21
CA ILE A 116 18.04 4.96 -0.04
C ILE A 116 18.49 5.59 1.27
N GLU A 117 19.79 5.88 1.44
CA GLU A 117 20.30 6.54 2.63
C GLU A 117 19.82 7.98 2.75
N GLU A 118 19.65 8.69 1.64
CA GLU A 118 19.05 10.02 1.64
C GLU A 118 17.59 9.98 2.15
N VAL A 119 16.79 9.03 1.67
CA VAL A 119 15.40 8.82 2.12
C VAL A 119 15.36 8.49 3.61
N LYS A 120 16.18 7.53 4.08
CA LYS A 120 16.27 7.20 5.51
C LYS A 120 16.67 8.39 6.36
N ARG A 121 17.66 9.16 5.91
CA ARG A 121 18.12 10.38 6.61
C ARG A 121 17.01 11.42 6.68
N LYS A 122 16.24 11.61 5.60
CA LYS A 122 15.08 12.51 5.57
C LYS A 122 14.01 12.05 6.56
N ILE A 123 13.69 10.76 6.60
CA ILE A 123 12.73 10.17 7.56
C ILE A 123 13.22 10.36 9.00
N LYS A 124 14.51 10.15 9.26
CA LYS A 124 15.08 10.32 10.60
C LYS A 124 14.97 11.76 11.11
N LYS A 125 15.03 12.74 10.21
CA LYS A 125 14.97 14.18 10.51
C LYS A 125 13.55 14.73 10.61
N ILE A 126 12.54 14.00 10.13
CA ILE A 126 11.15 14.47 10.20
C ILE A 126 10.70 14.51 11.67
N SER A 127 10.14 15.64 12.11
CA SER A 127 9.51 15.71 13.41
C SER A 127 8.16 14.98 13.39
N SER A 128 7.68 14.59 14.57
CA SER A 128 6.37 13.97 14.69
C SER A 128 5.24 14.87 14.22
N ASP A 129 5.36 16.19 14.42
CA ASP A 129 4.42 17.18 13.91
C ASP A 129 4.48 17.30 12.39
N GLN A 130 5.69 17.32 11.79
CA GLN A 130 5.83 17.37 10.34
C GLN A 130 5.25 16.14 9.65
N LEU A 131 5.41 14.95 10.25
CA LEU A 131 4.80 13.74 9.74
C LEU A 131 3.27 13.78 9.86
N ARG A 132 2.76 14.24 11.00
CA ARG A 132 1.32 14.43 11.23
C ARG A 132 0.74 15.42 10.21
N THR A 133 1.39 16.56 10.00
CA THR A 133 1.03 17.53 8.95
C THR A 133 1.10 16.89 7.58
N ALA A 134 2.11 16.09 7.26
CA ALA A 134 2.19 15.41 5.97
C ALA A 134 0.99 14.47 5.73
N PHE A 135 0.46 13.81 6.76
CA PHE A 135 -0.78 13.02 6.68
C PHE A 135 -2.05 13.88 6.59
N TYR A 136 -2.13 15.00 7.31
CA TYR A 136 -3.28 15.92 7.21
C TYR A 136 -3.33 16.65 5.87
N SER A 137 -2.20 17.17 5.40
CA SER A 137 -2.07 17.82 4.10
C SER A 137 -2.27 16.84 2.96
N ALA A 138 -1.91 15.56 3.14
CA ALA A 138 -2.25 14.50 2.18
C ALA A 138 -3.76 14.34 1.94
N ALA A 139 -4.59 14.54 2.97
CA ALA A 139 -6.04 14.53 2.82
C ALA A 139 -6.56 15.72 2.00
N GLY A 140 -5.80 16.82 1.92
CA GLY A 140 -6.09 17.99 1.07
C GLY A 140 -5.35 18.04 -0.27
N LEU A 141 -4.53 17.03 -0.58
CA LEU A 141 -3.58 17.02 -1.69
C LEU A 141 -2.49 18.11 -1.63
N ASP A 142 -2.24 18.68 -0.45
CA ASP A 142 -1.14 19.61 -0.22
C ASP A 142 0.15 18.80 0.07
N TYR A 143 0.92 18.54 -0.98
CA TYR A 143 2.10 17.67 -0.96
C TYR A 143 3.43 18.42 -1.06
N ASP A 144 3.46 19.69 -0.67
CA ASP A 144 4.62 20.56 -0.90
C ASP A 144 5.78 20.31 0.07
N ALA A 145 5.56 19.54 1.14
CA ALA A 145 6.64 19.14 2.02
C ALA A 145 7.65 18.21 1.31
N ALA A 146 8.94 18.50 1.51
CA ALA A 146 10.08 17.93 0.76
C ALA A 146 10.25 16.40 0.86
N ILE A 147 9.48 15.72 1.70
CA ILE A 147 9.57 14.27 1.94
C ILE A 147 8.27 13.53 1.62
N THR A 148 7.15 14.22 1.46
CA THR A 148 5.84 13.58 1.41
C THR A 148 5.70 12.68 0.18
N HIS A 149 6.25 13.10 -0.96
CA HIS A 149 6.27 12.31 -2.19
C HIS A 149 7.14 11.03 -2.13
N SER A 150 8.06 10.92 -1.16
CA SER A 150 8.88 9.72 -0.95
C SER A 150 8.23 8.72 0.01
N ILE A 151 7.22 9.16 0.78
CA ILE A 151 6.58 8.37 1.83
C ILE A 151 5.14 8.02 1.46
N ILE A 152 4.42 8.95 0.83
CA ILE A 152 2.99 8.86 0.56
C ILE A 152 2.76 8.69 -0.94
N LEU A 153 1.96 7.70 -1.30
CA LEU A 153 1.44 7.49 -2.64
C LEU A 153 0.02 8.04 -2.74
N VAL A 154 -0.26 8.78 -3.81
CA VAL A 154 -1.61 9.14 -4.24
C VAL A 154 -2.01 8.23 -5.38
N THR A 155 -3.20 7.64 -5.31
CA THR A 155 -3.72 6.75 -6.36
C THR A 155 -5.22 6.95 -6.56
N ALA A 156 -5.74 6.49 -7.70
CA ALA A 156 -7.17 6.42 -7.96
C ALA A 156 -7.94 5.68 -6.85
N GLY A 157 -9.04 6.29 -6.41
CA GLY A 157 -10.06 5.64 -5.60
C GLY A 157 -10.97 4.71 -6.43
N PRO A 158 -12.16 4.37 -5.91
CA PRO A 158 -13.15 3.56 -6.65
C PRO A 158 -13.53 4.18 -8.00
N ARG A 159 -13.56 5.51 -8.08
CA ARG A 159 -13.71 6.29 -9.31
C ARG A 159 -12.43 7.09 -9.55
N ARG A 160 -12.06 7.33 -10.81
CA ARG A 160 -10.86 8.12 -11.16
C ARG A 160 -10.95 9.59 -10.73
N SER A 161 -12.14 10.12 -10.47
CA SER A 161 -12.33 11.46 -9.90
C SER A 161 -12.09 11.52 -8.38
N GLN A 162 -11.88 10.36 -7.75
CA GLN A 162 -11.57 10.22 -6.33
C GLN A 162 -10.15 9.69 -6.19
N TYR A 163 -9.53 9.94 -5.05
CA TYR A 163 -8.21 9.43 -4.72
C TYR A 163 -8.20 8.64 -3.43
N ARG A 164 -7.10 7.92 -3.26
CA ARG A 164 -6.65 7.30 -2.02
C ARG A 164 -5.20 7.73 -1.80
N THR A 165 -4.85 7.82 -0.54
CA THR A 165 -3.50 8.16 -0.09
C THR A 165 -3.06 7.10 0.91
N GLY A 166 -1.75 6.91 1.03
CA GLY A 166 -1.21 6.05 2.06
C GLY A 166 0.27 5.89 1.91
N PHE A 167 0.89 5.13 2.81
CA PHE A 167 2.30 4.78 2.64
C PHE A 167 2.54 4.15 1.27
N VAL A 168 3.60 4.59 0.60
CA VAL A 168 3.95 4.12 -0.75
C VAL A 168 4.32 2.63 -0.78
N SER A 169 4.78 2.09 0.35
CA SER A 169 5.08 0.69 0.56
C SER A 169 5.05 0.33 2.04
N ARG A 170 5.00 -0.97 2.35
CA ARG A 170 5.21 -1.48 3.71
C ARG A 170 6.58 -1.08 4.27
N TYR A 171 7.63 -1.11 3.45
CA TYR A 171 8.98 -0.72 3.86
C TYR A 171 9.05 0.74 4.32
N MET A 172 8.41 1.67 3.61
CA MET A 172 8.35 3.08 4.03
C MET A 172 7.54 3.25 5.31
N TYR A 173 6.43 2.53 5.45
CA TYR A 173 5.67 2.47 6.69
C TYR A 173 6.53 2.02 7.87
N GLU A 174 7.29 0.92 7.74
CA GLU A 174 8.13 0.38 8.82
C GLU A 174 9.23 1.35 9.25
N LEU A 175 9.87 2.03 8.30
CA LEU A 175 10.87 3.07 8.60
C LEU A 175 10.27 4.21 9.41
N VAL A 176 9.07 4.68 9.01
CA VAL A 176 8.36 5.75 9.71
C VAL A 176 7.88 5.27 11.08
N SER A 177 7.27 4.09 11.16
CA SER A 177 6.74 3.48 12.38
C SER A 177 7.84 3.23 13.41
N THR A 178 9.01 2.73 13.00
CA THR A 178 10.17 2.53 13.88
C THR A 178 10.64 3.86 14.49
N ARG A 179 10.68 4.93 13.70
CA ARG A 179 11.02 6.27 14.18
C ARG A 179 9.96 6.83 15.13
N TYR A 180 8.71 6.48 14.95
CA TYR A 180 7.59 7.00 15.74
C TYR A 180 7.36 6.23 17.04
N SER A 181 7.63 4.93 17.03
CA SER A 181 7.54 4.04 18.21
C SER A 181 8.51 4.46 19.32
N SER A 182 9.64 5.07 18.96
CA SER A 182 10.60 5.62 19.93
C SER A 182 10.15 6.95 20.55
N ASP A 183 9.07 7.57 20.04
CA ASP A 183 8.65 8.94 20.32
C ASP A 183 7.33 9.02 21.14
N GLN A 184 6.96 7.93 21.85
CA GLN A 184 5.77 7.71 22.71
C GLN A 184 4.57 7.00 22.05
N ARG A 185 4.03 5.97 22.74
CA ARG A 185 2.88 5.13 22.31
C ARG A 185 1.62 5.91 21.92
N GLY A 186 1.35 7.06 22.54
CA GLY A 186 0.13 7.84 22.27
C GLY A 186 0.02 8.28 20.82
N ARG A 187 1.17 8.55 20.17
CA ARG A 187 1.16 9.10 18.82
C ARG A 187 0.77 8.08 17.74
N ILE A 188 1.10 6.80 17.92
CA ILE A 188 0.71 5.73 16.98
C ILE A 188 -0.82 5.57 16.97
N ILE A 189 -1.47 5.71 18.13
CA ILE A 189 -2.93 5.66 18.25
C ILE A 189 -3.55 6.85 17.53
N ASP A 190 -2.96 8.05 17.66
CA ASP A 190 -3.41 9.23 16.92
C ASP A 190 -3.30 9.01 15.40
N LEU A 191 -2.16 8.48 14.93
CA LEU A 191 -1.93 8.20 13.51
C LEU A 191 -2.91 7.16 12.96
N PHE A 192 -3.21 6.12 13.73
CA PHE A 192 -4.22 5.13 13.39
C PHE A 192 -5.61 5.77 13.30
N SER A 193 -6.00 6.51 14.34
CA SER A 193 -7.32 7.17 14.41
C SER A 193 -7.52 8.12 13.22
N MET A 194 -6.52 8.92 12.89
CA MET A 194 -6.52 9.79 11.71
C MET A 194 -6.67 9.00 10.41
N SER A 195 -5.83 7.96 10.22
CA SER A 195 -5.82 7.18 8.98
C SER A 195 -7.10 6.36 8.79
N HIS A 196 -7.77 5.99 9.89
CA HIS A 196 -8.98 5.18 9.88
C HIS A 196 -10.25 6.00 9.56
N GLN A 197 -10.31 7.25 10.05
CA GLN A 197 -11.46 8.16 9.87
C GLN A 197 -11.69 8.53 8.39
N ASP A 198 -10.63 8.76 7.62
CA ASP A 198 -10.75 9.06 6.20
C ASP A 198 -10.62 7.79 5.33
N ALA A 199 -11.61 7.56 4.46
CA ALA A 199 -11.59 6.47 3.50
C ALA A 199 -10.43 6.58 2.49
N SER A 200 -9.90 7.79 2.28
CA SER A 200 -8.76 8.04 1.40
C SER A 200 -7.47 7.46 1.99
N THR A 201 -7.25 7.55 3.30
CA THR A 201 -6.03 7.14 4.02
C THR A 201 -6.07 5.72 4.60
N ARG A 202 -7.18 5.00 4.43
CA ARG A 202 -7.47 3.75 5.14
C ARG A 202 -6.43 2.64 4.94
N ALA A 203 -5.71 2.63 3.82
CA ALA A 203 -4.62 1.67 3.60
C ALA A 203 -3.51 1.78 4.66
N SER A 204 -3.16 3.00 5.09
CA SER A 204 -2.17 3.23 6.15
C SER A 204 -2.66 2.74 7.51
N ALA A 205 -3.94 2.91 7.82
CA ALA A 205 -4.54 2.35 9.03
C ALA A 205 -4.47 0.82 9.05
N GLY A 206 -4.55 0.17 7.88
CA GLY A 206 -4.37 -1.28 7.74
C GLY A 206 -3.03 -1.76 8.28
N TYR A 207 -1.91 -1.14 7.84
CA TYR A 207 -0.58 -1.52 8.30
C TYR A 207 -0.38 -1.32 9.81
N LEU A 208 -0.88 -0.21 10.35
CA LEU A 208 -0.82 0.09 11.78
C LEU A 208 -1.60 -0.93 12.61
N PHE A 209 -2.81 -1.25 12.16
CA PHE A 209 -3.66 -2.21 12.83
C PHE A 209 -3.05 -3.62 12.80
N GLU A 210 -2.57 -4.06 11.65
CA GLU A 210 -1.90 -5.34 11.47
C GLU A 210 -0.69 -5.47 12.42
N ASP A 211 0.22 -4.49 12.45
CA ASP A 211 1.38 -4.50 13.36
C ASP A 211 0.97 -4.55 14.84
N LEU A 212 -0.05 -3.77 15.23
CA LEU A 212 -0.55 -3.77 16.60
C LEU A 212 -1.10 -5.15 16.98
N MET A 213 -1.85 -5.78 16.08
CA MET A 213 -2.40 -7.12 16.30
C MET A 213 -1.32 -8.17 16.40
N HIS A 214 -0.29 -8.13 15.55
CA HIS A 214 0.87 -9.01 15.72
C HIS A 214 1.52 -8.80 17.09
N GLN A 215 1.77 -7.56 17.52
CA GLN A 215 2.38 -7.31 18.84
C GLN A 215 1.53 -7.84 20.00
N ILE A 216 0.21 -7.74 19.91
CA ILE A 216 -0.71 -8.29 20.92
C ILE A 216 -0.60 -9.82 20.95
N LEU A 217 -0.69 -10.48 19.79
CA LEU A 217 -0.66 -11.93 19.68
C LEU A 217 0.69 -12.52 20.09
N GLU A 218 1.81 -11.87 19.73
CA GLU A 218 3.17 -12.28 20.10
C GLU A 218 3.42 -12.21 21.62
N LYS A 219 2.82 -11.22 22.31
CA LYS A 219 2.94 -11.07 23.77
C LYS A 219 2.02 -12.00 24.55
N GLY A 220 1.13 -12.70 23.88
CA GLY A 220 0.04 -13.46 24.49
C GLY A 220 -1.22 -12.61 24.62
N ALA A 221 -2.36 -13.25 24.37
CA ALA A 221 -3.65 -12.60 24.31
C ALA A 221 -4.75 -13.59 24.72
N SER A 222 -5.80 -13.08 25.36
CA SER A 222 -7.06 -13.80 25.53
C SER A 222 -8.11 -13.07 24.70
N LEU A 223 -8.54 -13.69 23.61
CA LEU A 223 -9.43 -13.08 22.63
C LEU A 223 -10.68 -13.92 22.49
N GLU A 224 -11.82 -13.25 22.58
CA GLU A 224 -13.10 -13.81 22.15
C GLU A 224 -13.31 -13.44 20.69
N MET A 225 -13.26 -14.44 19.81
CA MET A 225 -13.21 -14.23 18.36
C MET A 225 -14.46 -14.75 17.68
N ARG A 226 -14.99 -13.98 16.74
CA ARG A 226 -16.08 -14.44 15.88
C ARG A 226 -15.50 -15.22 14.71
N ILE A 227 -15.96 -16.45 14.55
CA ILE A 227 -15.57 -17.29 13.42
C ILE A 227 -16.29 -16.78 12.17
N MET A 228 -15.55 -16.73 11.07
CA MET A 228 -16.12 -16.39 9.78
C MET A 228 -16.64 -17.66 9.10
N SER A 229 -17.75 -17.53 8.38
CA SER A 229 -18.27 -18.60 7.55
C SER A 229 -18.07 -18.29 6.08
N ASP A 230 -17.77 -19.34 5.31
CA ASP A 230 -17.83 -19.31 3.86
C ASP A 230 -19.27 -18.99 3.43
N THR A 231 -19.45 -17.82 2.82
CA THR A 231 -20.66 -17.56 2.08
C THR A 231 -20.50 -18.18 0.69
N LYS A 232 -21.12 -19.35 0.48
CA LYS A 232 -21.17 -20.11 -0.80
C LYS A 232 -21.71 -19.30 -2.01
N THR A 233 -21.91 -18.00 -1.86
CA THR A 233 -22.47 -17.06 -2.83
C THR A 233 -21.53 -16.69 -3.98
N GLY A 234 -20.26 -17.12 -3.96
CA GLY A 234 -19.33 -16.88 -5.07
C GLY A 234 -19.46 -17.92 -6.18
N LYS A 235 -19.83 -17.50 -7.40
CA LYS A 235 -19.63 -18.31 -8.62
C LYS A 235 -18.12 -18.42 -8.90
N GLY A 236 -17.45 -19.39 -8.29
CA GLY A 236 -16.09 -19.83 -8.61
C GLY A 236 -14.95 -18.99 -8.01
N LYS A 237 -13.95 -19.71 -7.48
CA LYS A 237 -12.62 -19.28 -6.98
C LYS A 237 -12.55 -18.31 -5.79
N ASN A 238 -13.50 -17.38 -5.64
CA ASN A 238 -13.52 -16.46 -4.51
C ASN A 238 -14.53 -16.93 -3.45
N VAL A 239 -14.03 -17.29 -2.26
CA VAL A 239 -14.86 -17.52 -1.08
C VAL A 239 -14.92 -16.23 -0.30
N ILE A 240 -16.12 -15.68 -0.13
CA ILE A 240 -16.28 -14.49 0.71
C ILE A 240 -16.53 -15.01 2.12
N PHE A 241 -15.54 -14.85 2.98
CA PHE A 241 -15.70 -15.08 4.40
C PHE A 241 -16.43 -13.89 5.00
N ARG A 242 -17.55 -14.12 5.68
CA ARG A 242 -18.25 -13.08 6.44
C ARG A 242 -18.35 -13.46 7.92
N PRO A 243 -18.40 -12.47 8.84
CA PRO A 243 -18.67 -12.74 10.23
C PRO A 243 -19.99 -13.49 10.33
N ASP A 244 -19.97 -14.68 10.92
CA ASP A 244 -21.17 -15.47 11.11
C ASP A 244 -21.77 -15.09 12.47
N PHE A 245 -22.83 -14.29 12.43
CA PHE A 245 -23.51 -13.82 13.65
C PHE A 245 -24.37 -14.90 14.30
N ASP A 246 -24.67 -15.98 13.57
CA ASP A 246 -25.43 -17.11 14.10
C ASP A 246 -24.52 -18.12 14.82
N LYS A 247 -23.20 -18.03 14.62
CA LYS A 247 -22.22 -18.84 15.34
C LYS A 247 -21.78 -18.18 16.64
N PRO A 248 -21.60 -18.98 17.71
CA PRO A 248 -21.00 -18.47 18.93
C PRO A 248 -19.57 -18.02 18.66
N THR A 249 -19.14 -17.03 19.42
CA THR A 249 -17.73 -16.67 19.53
C THR A 249 -16.93 -17.82 20.12
N GLU A 250 -15.66 -17.93 19.72
CA GLU A 250 -14.72 -18.91 20.25
C GLU A 250 -13.55 -18.20 20.92
N SER A 251 -13.15 -18.70 22.09
CA SER A 251 -12.05 -18.11 22.86
C SER A 251 -10.70 -18.71 22.46
N LEU A 252 -9.79 -17.85 22.03
CA LEU A 252 -8.37 -18.14 21.86
C LEU A 252 -7.61 -17.61 23.08
N VAL A 253 -6.75 -18.45 23.65
CA VAL A 253 -5.81 -18.06 24.70
C VAL A 253 -4.40 -18.38 24.21
N LEU A 254 -3.62 -17.34 23.96
CA LEU A 254 -2.20 -17.42 23.68
C LEU A 254 -1.43 -17.19 24.97
N ALA A 255 -0.50 -18.08 25.27
CA ALA A 255 0.37 -17.95 26.44
C ALA A 255 1.16 -16.64 26.39
N PRO A 256 1.45 -16.01 27.55
CA PRO A 256 2.34 -14.86 27.60
C PRO A 256 3.69 -15.22 26.98
N SER A 257 4.10 -14.49 25.94
CA SER A 257 5.32 -14.76 25.15
C SER A 257 5.28 -16.04 24.31
N VAL A 258 4.20 -16.24 23.53
CA VAL A 258 4.22 -17.27 22.49
C VAL A 258 5.39 -16.98 21.54
N THR A 259 6.17 -18.00 21.18
CA THR A 259 7.30 -17.78 20.28
C THR A 259 6.76 -17.45 18.89
N ALA A 260 7.07 -16.23 18.43
CA ALA A 260 6.72 -15.75 17.11
C ALA A 260 7.73 -16.26 16.08
N GLN A 261 7.25 -16.82 14.97
CA GLN A 261 8.10 -17.20 13.85
C GLN A 261 7.57 -16.62 12.56
N ILE A 262 8.50 -16.35 11.65
CA ILE A 262 8.19 -15.98 10.29
C ILE A 262 8.02 -17.27 9.50
N TYR A 263 6.94 -17.37 8.73
CA TYR A 263 6.75 -18.47 7.79
C TYR A 263 6.92 -18.00 6.33
N SER A 264 7.42 -18.90 5.48
CA SER A 264 7.32 -18.79 4.02
C SER A 264 6.28 -19.80 3.49
N HIS A 265 5.64 -19.50 2.36
CA HIS A 265 4.78 -20.46 1.66
C HIS A 265 5.52 -21.75 1.25
N ASP A 266 6.85 -21.69 1.15
CA ASP A 266 7.72 -22.81 0.82
C ASP A 266 7.96 -23.75 1.99
N GLU A 267 7.59 -23.38 3.22
CA GLU A 267 7.78 -24.26 4.39
C GLU A 267 6.94 -25.51 4.26
N GLU A 268 7.52 -26.70 4.43
CA GLU A 268 6.78 -27.96 4.25
C GLU A 268 5.85 -28.30 5.43
N VAL A 269 6.06 -27.66 6.58
CA VAL A 269 5.43 -28.05 7.84
C VAL A 269 4.77 -26.87 8.57
N LEU A 270 3.58 -27.10 9.14
CA LEU A 270 3.03 -26.17 10.14
C LEU A 270 3.74 -26.40 11.47
N ARG A 271 3.81 -25.33 12.28
CA ARG A 271 4.56 -25.34 13.54
C ARG A 271 3.59 -25.29 14.73
N PRO A 272 3.33 -26.43 15.40
CA PRO A 272 2.40 -26.47 16.53
C PRO A 272 2.88 -25.60 17.69
N GLY A 273 1.95 -24.92 18.36
CA GLY A 273 2.23 -24.10 19.54
C GLY A 273 2.96 -22.78 19.26
N LEU A 274 3.27 -22.46 18.00
CA LEU A 274 3.92 -21.22 17.59
C LEU A 274 2.93 -20.29 16.91
N TYR A 275 3.11 -18.99 17.15
CA TYR A 275 2.44 -17.95 16.36
C TYR A 275 3.28 -17.65 15.12
N CYS A 276 2.69 -17.80 13.94
CA CYS A 276 3.42 -17.69 12.69
C CYS A 276 2.88 -16.54 11.85
N LYS A 277 3.72 -15.56 11.55
CA LYS A 277 3.41 -14.42 10.68
C LYS A 277 4.07 -14.57 9.31
N ALA A 278 3.43 -14.05 8.26
CA ALA A 278 3.96 -14.14 6.91
C ALA A 278 5.32 -13.40 6.80
N SER A 279 6.25 -13.94 6.01
CA SER A 279 7.52 -13.28 5.67
C SER A 279 7.37 -12.08 4.74
N VAL A 280 6.26 -12.00 4.01
CA VAL A 280 5.97 -10.96 3.03
C VAL A 280 4.56 -10.43 3.28
N SER A 281 4.41 -9.11 3.43
CA SER A 281 3.12 -8.43 3.66
C SER A 281 2.12 -8.55 2.49
N ASP A 282 2.53 -9.13 1.36
CA ASP A 282 1.74 -9.25 0.13
C ASP A 282 1.16 -10.67 -0.08
N ALA A 283 1.19 -11.53 0.95
CA ALA A 283 0.52 -12.82 0.90
C ALA A 283 -1.00 -12.59 0.81
N ALA A 284 -1.53 -12.61 -0.40
CA ALA A 284 -2.87 -12.16 -0.78
C ALA A 284 -4.06 -12.99 -0.21
N GLY A 285 -3.96 -13.53 1.00
CA GLY A 285 -5.10 -14.18 1.65
C GLY A 285 -5.03 -14.41 3.16
N LEU A 286 -3.86 -14.32 3.81
CA LEU A 286 -3.71 -14.53 5.27
C LEU A 286 -2.51 -13.80 5.84
N ASP A 287 -2.67 -13.18 7.00
CA ASP A 287 -1.61 -12.41 7.65
C ASP A 287 -0.81 -13.28 8.64
N SER A 288 -1.49 -14.17 9.36
CA SER A 288 -0.85 -15.12 10.29
C SER A 288 -1.68 -16.36 10.58
N TYR A 289 -1.05 -17.32 11.26
CA TYR A 289 -1.74 -18.49 11.82
C TYR A 289 -1.19 -18.85 13.21
N TYR A 290 -1.98 -19.62 13.96
CA TYR A 290 -1.57 -20.26 15.21
C TYR A 290 -2.18 -21.65 15.30
N TRP A 291 -1.36 -22.66 15.58
CA TRP A 291 -1.86 -24.02 15.78
C TRP A 291 -1.88 -24.39 17.26
N ASP A 292 -3.09 -24.39 17.84
CA ASP A 292 -3.38 -24.94 19.16
C ASP A 292 -3.46 -26.47 19.06
N GLN A 293 -2.31 -27.13 19.22
CA GLN A 293 -2.22 -28.59 19.12
C GLN A 293 -3.05 -29.29 20.20
N ALA A 294 -3.14 -28.71 21.40
CA ALA A 294 -3.86 -29.32 22.51
C ALA A 294 -5.37 -29.40 22.24
N LYS A 295 -5.93 -28.39 21.55
CA LYS A 295 -7.33 -28.39 21.12
C LYS A 295 -7.56 -28.97 19.72
N GLY A 296 -6.50 -29.23 18.97
CA GLY A 296 -6.58 -29.61 17.56
C GLY A 296 -7.19 -28.51 16.69
N ILE A 297 -6.93 -27.24 17.00
CA ILE A 297 -7.48 -26.08 16.28
C ILE A 297 -6.36 -25.29 15.62
N ILE A 298 -6.52 -25.00 14.33
CA ILE A 298 -5.66 -24.07 13.59
C ILE A 298 -6.45 -22.77 13.39
N TRP A 299 -5.94 -21.70 13.97
CA TRP A 299 -6.45 -20.36 13.86
C TRP A 299 -5.77 -19.65 12.69
N LEU A 300 -6.57 -19.13 11.77
CA LEU A 300 -6.11 -18.35 10.63
C LEU A 300 -6.57 -16.91 10.84
N PHE A 301 -5.63 -15.97 10.87
CA PHE A 301 -5.91 -14.57 11.14
C PHE A 301 -5.79 -13.74 9.88
N GLN A 302 -6.77 -12.86 9.71
CA GLN A 302 -6.72 -11.74 8.79
C GLN A 302 -7.03 -10.47 9.56
N PHE A 303 -6.14 -9.50 9.48
CA PHE A 303 -6.27 -8.17 10.02
C PHE A 303 -6.74 -7.24 8.91
N THR A 304 -7.83 -6.52 9.15
CA THR A 304 -8.35 -5.59 8.15
C THR A 304 -9.00 -4.39 8.82
N VAL A 305 -8.99 -3.27 8.13
CA VAL A 305 -9.75 -2.07 8.51
C VAL A 305 -10.99 -1.88 7.63
N SER A 306 -11.28 -2.86 6.76
CA SER A 306 -12.46 -2.89 5.90
C SER A 306 -13.60 -3.65 6.59
N GLN A 307 -14.84 -3.16 6.42
CA GLN A 307 -16.03 -3.86 6.91
C GLN A 307 -16.35 -5.13 6.12
N ASN A 308 -15.87 -5.22 4.87
CA ASN A 308 -16.03 -6.38 3.99
C ASN A 308 -14.66 -6.86 3.53
N TYR A 309 -14.40 -8.15 3.65
CA TYR A 309 -13.15 -8.75 3.20
C TYR A 309 -13.40 -10.01 2.37
N ASP A 310 -12.70 -10.10 1.24
CA ASP A 310 -12.70 -11.26 0.37
C ASP A 310 -11.38 -12.02 0.63
N ALA A 311 -11.44 -13.19 1.26
CA ALA A 311 -10.26 -14.04 1.38
C ALA A 311 -10.21 -15.01 0.21
N LYS A 312 -9.10 -15.03 -0.53
CA LYS A 312 -8.93 -15.98 -1.62
C LYS A 312 -8.61 -17.35 -1.04
N VAL A 313 -9.36 -18.38 -1.47
CA VAL A 313 -9.11 -19.78 -1.08
C VAL A 313 -7.69 -20.19 -1.41
N GLU A 314 -7.13 -19.68 -2.52
CA GLU A 314 -5.76 -19.93 -2.90
C GLU A 314 -4.75 -19.49 -1.82
N GLY A 315 -5.04 -18.42 -1.07
CA GLY A 315 -4.18 -17.92 0.00
C GLY A 315 -4.17 -18.80 1.26
N THR A 316 -5.26 -19.53 1.51
CA THR A 316 -5.41 -20.42 2.68
C THR A 316 -5.09 -21.88 2.36
N LYS A 317 -5.13 -22.24 1.06
CA LYS A 317 -5.00 -23.62 0.59
C LYS A 317 -3.73 -24.31 1.09
N TRP A 318 -2.60 -23.62 1.06
CA TRP A 318 -1.32 -24.23 1.47
C TRP A 318 -1.29 -24.65 2.94
N ILE A 319 -2.00 -23.92 3.83
CA ILE A 319 -2.15 -24.27 5.25
C ILE A 319 -3.12 -25.43 5.39
N MET A 320 -4.26 -25.37 4.68
CA MET A 320 -5.27 -26.43 4.69
C MET A 320 -4.66 -27.78 4.24
N ASP A 321 -3.95 -27.79 3.10
CA ASP A 321 -3.29 -28.97 2.54
C ASP A 321 -2.25 -29.58 3.52
N ARG A 322 -1.61 -28.75 4.35
CA ARG A 322 -0.63 -29.21 5.35
C ARG A 322 -1.31 -29.65 6.65
N ALA A 323 -2.33 -28.94 7.08
CA ALA A 323 -3.16 -29.30 8.22
C ALA A 323 -3.74 -30.70 8.04
N GLU A 324 -4.28 -31.00 6.85
CA GLU A 324 -4.81 -32.33 6.52
C GLU A 324 -3.74 -33.43 6.62
N LYS A 325 -2.50 -33.14 6.24
CA LYS A 325 -1.38 -34.09 6.31
C LYS A 325 -0.84 -34.29 7.72
N GLN A 326 -0.80 -33.23 8.53
CA GLN A 326 -0.12 -33.23 9.83
C GLN A 326 -1.05 -33.44 11.02
N ALA A 327 -2.32 -33.10 10.84
CA ALA A 327 -3.30 -33.03 11.91
C ALA A 327 -4.64 -33.56 11.38
N THR A 328 -4.72 -34.88 11.23
CA THR A 328 -5.95 -35.55 10.80
C THR A 328 -7.10 -35.13 11.71
N ASN A 329 -8.09 -34.42 11.15
CA ASN A 329 -9.25 -33.82 11.82
C ASN A 329 -9.00 -32.50 12.60
N ALA A 330 -7.93 -31.76 12.32
CA ALA A 330 -7.79 -30.41 12.87
C ALA A 330 -8.94 -29.50 12.41
N LYS A 331 -9.56 -28.82 13.37
CA LYS A 331 -10.56 -27.79 13.10
C LYS A 331 -9.85 -26.53 12.62
N ILE A 332 -10.33 -25.94 11.53
CA ILE A 332 -9.81 -24.67 11.01
C ILE A 332 -10.76 -23.55 11.36
N ASN A 333 -10.26 -22.59 12.13
CA ASN A 333 -10.98 -21.38 12.52
C ASN A 333 -10.42 -20.20 11.73
N TYR A 334 -11.16 -19.74 10.73
CA TYR A 334 -10.84 -18.49 10.03
C TYR A 334 -11.47 -17.30 10.75
N VAL A 335 -10.65 -16.31 11.09
CA VAL A 335 -11.05 -15.14 11.87
C VAL A 335 -10.57 -13.87 11.19
N VAL A 336 -11.47 -12.91 11.05
CA VAL A 336 -11.13 -11.54 10.68
C VAL A 336 -11.19 -10.67 11.93
N LEU A 337 -10.10 -9.95 12.19
CA LEU A 337 -10.07 -8.91 13.20
C LEU A 337 -10.10 -7.56 12.50
N SER A 338 -10.98 -6.69 12.98
CA SER A 338 -11.10 -5.31 12.51
C SER A 338 -11.32 -4.37 13.69
N PRO A 339 -10.86 -3.11 13.60
CA PRO A 339 -11.20 -2.08 14.57
C PRO A 339 -12.72 -1.86 14.54
N SER A 340 -13.33 -1.79 15.71
CA SER A 340 -14.79 -1.60 15.91
C SER A 340 -15.26 -0.20 15.61
#